data_AF-A0A4Q5N8C0-F1
#
_entry.id   AF-A0A4Q5N8C0-F1
#
_cell.length_a   1.000
_cell.length_b   1.000
_cell.length_c   1.000
_cell.angle_alpha   90.00
_cell.angle_beta   90.00
_cell.angle_gamma   90.00
#
_symmetry.space_group_name_H-M   'P 1'
#
loop_
_entity.id
_entity.type
_entity.pdbx_description
1 polymer ?
#
loop_
_entity_poly.entity_id
_entity_poly.type
_entity_poly.pdbx_seq_one_letter_code
_entity_poly.pdbx_strand_id
1 'polypeptide(L)'
;MSEDHSPAAHPDPSRGVRSIILGSLLAVLAPLGGFLGGSMAGTSGPLDDVDPLVVWLVVGMVIGGIGVAIAVRGGLLWVRANYSRAG
;
A
#
# COMPACT_ATOMS: atom_id res chain seq x y z
N MET A 1 -4.82 45.21 17.05
CA MET A 1 -5.85 44.21 16.74
C MET A 1 -5.13 43.12 15.98
N SER A 2 -4.82 42.00 16.65
CA SER A 2 -3.93 40.97 16.14
C SER A 2 -4.52 40.29 14.90
N GLU A 3 -3.84 40.39 13.77
CA GLU A 3 -4.11 39.54 12.61
C GLU A 3 -3.79 38.10 12.99
N ASP A 4 -4.84 37.32 13.21
CA ASP A 4 -4.77 35.86 13.31
C ASP A 4 -4.32 35.31 11.94
N HIS A 5 -3.01 35.18 11.75
CA HIS A 5 -2.43 34.34 10.72
C HIS A 5 -2.60 32.87 11.11
N SER A 6 -3.85 32.40 11.05
CA SER A 6 -4.14 30.98 10.93
C SER A 6 -3.68 30.54 9.53
N PRO A 7 -2.62 29.71 9.41
CA PRO A 7 -2.21 29.21 8.12
C PRO A 7 -3.34 28.34 7.56
N ALA A 8 -4.01 28.83 6.52
CA ALA A 8 -5.00 28.05 5.79
C ALA A 8 -4.29 26.76 5.31
N ALA A 9 -4.69 25.63 5.88
CA ALA A 9 -4.14 24.32 5.56
C ALA A 9 -4.38 24.03 4.07
N HIS A 10 -3.39 24.34 3.24
CA HIS A 10 -3.43 24.01 1.82
C HIS A 10 -3.55 22.48 1.70
N PRO A 11 -4.59 21.93 1.05
CA PRO A 11 -4.66 20.50 0.80
C PRO A 11 -3.49 20.14 -0.11
N ASP A 12 -2.47 19.51 0.48
CA ASP A 12 -1.20 19.27 -0.18
C ASP A 12 -1.36 18.10 -1.18
N PRO A 13 -1.40 18.35 -2.50
CA PRO A 13 -1.66 17.31 -3.50
C PRO A 13 -0.57 16.22 -3.49
N SER A 14 0.61 16.56 -2.95
CA SER A 14 1.74 15.65 -2.71
C SER A 14 1.36 14.46 -1.82
N ARG A 15 0.39 14.61 -0.91
CA ARG A 15 -0.06 13.55 0.00
C ARG A 15 -0.78 12.42 -0.72
N GLY A 16 -1.58 12.75 -1.74
CA GLY A 16 -2.28 11.78 -2.59
C GLY A 16 -1.29 10.99 -3.45
N VAL A 17 -0.41 11.69 -4.16
CA VAL A 17 0.62 11.07 -5.01
C VAL A 17 1.54 10.15 -4.19
N ARG A 18 1.99 10.59 -3.02
CA ARG A 18 2.83 9.78 -2.13
C ARG A 18 2.13 8.50 -1.68
N SER A 19 0.83 8.56 -1.38
CA SER A 19 0.06 7.37 -0.99
C SER A 19 -0.16 6.38 -2.13
N ILE A 20 -0.31 6.86 -3.37
CA ILE A 20 -0.37 6.01 -4.58
C ILE A 20 0.95 5.29 -4.77
N ILE A 21 2.07 6.00 -4.72
CA ILE A 21 3.42 5.42 -4.90
C ILE A 21 3.73 4.39 -3.81
N LEU A 22 3.47 4.72 -2.55
CA LEU A 22 3.72 3.79 -1.44
C LEU A 22 2.83 2.54 -1.56
N GLY A 23 1.54 2.74 -1.87
CA GLY A 23 0.60 1.65 -2.02
C GLY A 23 0.92 0.75 -3.21
N SER A 24 1.32 1.31 -4.36
CA SER A 24 1.74 0.53 -5.53
C SER A 24 3.03 -0.24 -5.27
N LEU A 25 3.98 0.36 -4.55
CA LEU A 25 5.22 -0.30 -4.16
C LEU A 25 4.92 -1.49 -3.23
N LEU A 26 4.07 -1.29 -2.21
CA LEU A 26 3.62 -2.36 -1.32
C LEU A 26 2.86 -3.46 -2.07
N ALA A 27 2.01 -3.10 -3.02
CA ALA A 27 1.22 -4.05 -3.81
C ALA A 27 2.09 -5.03 -4.61
N VAL A 28 3.27 -4.60 -5.07
CA VAL A 28 4.17 -5.44 -5.88
C VAL A 28 5.25 -6.07 -5.01
N LEU A 29 5.87 -5.32 -4.09
CA LEU A 29 7.01 -5.81 -3.32
C LEU A 29 6.59 -6.77 -2.20
N ALA A 30 5.39 -6.65 -1.62
CA ALA A 30 4.97 -7.56 -0.56
C ALA A 30 4.70 -8.99 -1.07
N PRO A 31 4.00 -9.21 -2.20
CA PRO A 31 3.88 -10.55 -2.79
C PRO A 31 5.24 -11.14 -3.20
N LEU A 32 6.11 -10.34 -3.82
CA LEU A 32 7.45 -10.78 -4.22
C LEU A 32 8.32 -11.15 -3.01
N GLY A 33 8.25 -10.36 -1.94
CA GLY A 33 8.94 -10.63 -0.68
C GLY A 33 8.41 -11.87 0.03
N GLY A 34 7.09 -12.08 0.02
CA GLY A 34 6.46 -13.31 0.52
C GLY A 34 6.91 -14.54 -0.26
N PHE A 35 6.86 -14.48 -1.59
CA PHE A 35 7.37 -15.55 -2.45
C PHE A 35 8.84 -15.86 -2.18
N LEU A 36 9.69 -14.83 -2.09
CA LEU A 36 11.13 -15.00 -1.85
C LEU A 36 11.41 -15.59 -0.46
N GLY A 37 10.72 -15.12 0.59
CA GLY A 37 10.81 -15.67 1.93
C GLY A 37 10.38 -17.14 2.00
N GLY A 38 9.29 -17.49 1.32
CA GLY A 38 8.83 -18.87 1.20
C GLY A 38 9.83 -19.77 0.48
N SER A 39 10.48 -19.27 -0.57
CA SER A 39 11.51 -20.02 -1.31
C SER A 39 12.78 -20.27 -0.49
N MET A 40 13.14 -19.33 0.40
CA MET A 40 14.29 -19.48 1.31
C MET A 40 13.99 -20.38 2.50
N ALA A 41 12.73 -20.45 2.95
CA ALA A 41 12.33 -21.27 4.08
C ALA A 41 12.54 -22.78 3.83
N GLY A 42 12.55 -23.20 2.55
CA GLY A 42 12.71 -24.60 2.17
C GLY A 42 11.53 -25.48 2.60
N THR A 43 11.42 -26.67 2.01
CA THR A 43 10.40 -27.65 2.40
C THR A 43 10.83 -28.36 3.67
N SER A 44 10.51 -27.78 4.83
CA SER A 44 10.83 -28.32 6.14
C SER A 44 9.93 -29.51 6.51
N GLY A 45 10.20 -30.65 5.89
CA GLY A 45 9.88 -31.98 6.42
C GLY A 45 8.48 -32.55 6.10
N PRO A 46 8.28 -33.87 6.34
CA PRO A 46 7.21 -34.66 5.74
C PRO A 46 5.83 -34.55 6.42
N LEU A 47 5.58 -33.53 7.26
CA LEU A 47 4.51 -33.60 8.26
C LEU A 47 3.52 -32.43 8.34
N ASP A 48 3.56 -31.44 7.45
CA ASP A 48 2.52 -30.40 7.45
C ASP A 48 1.84 -30.29 6.08
N ASP A 49 0.51 -30.42 6.10
CA ASP A 49 -0.42 -30.55 4.97
C ASP A 49 -0.43 -29.35 3.99
N VAL A 50 0.43 -28.34 4.22
CA VAL A 50 0.52 -27.10 3.43
C VAL A 50 1.98 -26.71 3.21
N ASP A 51 2.38 -26.60 1.94
CA ASP A 51 3.73 -26.21 1.55
C ASP A 51 4.07 -24.81 2.10
N PRO A 52 5.18 -24.63 2.85
CA PRO A 52 5.59 -23.34 3.38
C PRO A 52 5.70 -22.24 2.32
N LEU A 53 5.98 -22.58 1.05
CA LEU A 53 5.97 -21.65 -0.07
C LEU A 53 4.59 -21.01 -0.26
N VAL A 54 3.52 -21.81 -0.17
CA VAL A 54 2.13 -21.35 -0.31
C VAL A 54 1.76 -20.43 0.84
N VAL A 55 2.14 -20.79 2.08
CA VAL A 55 1.85 -19.98 3.27
C VAL A 55 2.48 -18.59 3.14
N TRP A 56 3.77 -18.53 2.82
CA TRP A 56 4.49 -17.27 2.68
C TRP A 56 4.02 -16.43 1.49
N LEU A 57 3.62 -17.07 0.39
CA LEU A 57 3.01 -16.41 -0.75
C LEU A 57 1.65 -15.80 -0.39
N VAL A 58 0.80 -16.54 0.32
CA VAL A 58 -0.52 -16.05 0.76
C VAL A 58 -0.37 -14.87 1.71
N VAL A 59 0.56 -14.94 2.66
CA VAL A 59 0.86 -13.81 3.56
C VAL A 59 1.32 -12.60 2.76
N GLY A 60 2.27 -12.77 1.84
CA GLY A 60 2.74 -11.70 0.95
C GLY A 60 1.62 -11.11 0.09
N MET A 61 0.71 -11.93 -0.41
CA MET A 61 -0.44 -11.54 -1.21
C MET A 61 -1.46 -10.73 -0.40
N VAL A 62 -1.75 -11.12 0.84
CA VAL A 62 -2.64 -10.36 1.74
C VAL A 62 -2.05 -8.98 2.02
N ILE A 63 -0.75 -8.91 2.34
CA ILE A 63 -0.06 -7.63 2.57
C ILE A 63 -0.04 -6.78 1.29
N GLY A 64 0.22 -7.40 0.13
CA GLY A 64 0.13 -6.74 -1.17
C GLY A 64 -1.27 -6.18 -1.46
N GLY A 65 -2.32 -6.94 -1.16
CA GLY A 65 -3.71 -6.51 -1.28
C GLY A 65 -4.04 -5.29 -0.41
N ILE A 66 -3.49 -5.22 0.81
CA ILE A 66 -3.61 -4.02 1.67
C ILE A 66 -2.91 -2.83 1.00
N GLY A 67 -1.73 -3.04 0.39
CA GLY A 67 -1.04 -2.03 -0.41
C GLY A 67 -1.90 -1.48 -1.56
N VAL A 68 -2.60 -2.35 -2.29
CA VAL A 68 -3.55 -1.96 -3.34
C VAL A 68 -4.69 -1.11 -2.76
N ALA A 69 -5.29 -1.51 -1.64
CA ALA A 69 -6.36 -0.73 -1.01
C ALA A 69 -5.89 0.68 -0.61
N ILE A 70 -4.65 0.81 -0.11
CA ILE A 70 -4.04 2.10 0.22
C ILE A 70 -3.81 2.93 -1.06
N ALA A 71 -3.30 2.32 -2.14
CA ALA A 71 -3.07 2.98 -3.42
C ALA A 71 -4.38 3.52 -4.02
N VAL A 72 -5.44 2.70 -4.02
CA VAL A 72 -6.76 3.06 -4.52
C VAL A 72 -7.36 4.19 -3.69
N ARG A 73 -7.28 4.13 -2.36
CA ARG A 73 -7.75 5.21 -1.48
C ARG A 73 -6.99 6.52 -1.72
N GLY A 74 -5.68 6.43 -1.94
CA GLY A 74 -4.83 7.56 -2.32
C GLY A 74 -5.21 8.19 -3.65
N GLY A 75 -5.45 7.35 -4.67
CA GLY A 75 -5.93 7.76 -5.98
C GLY A 75 -7.30 8.43 -5.92
N LEU A 76 -8.23 7.86 -5.16
CA LEU A 76 -9.58 8.40 -5.00
C LEU A 76 -9.58 9.77 -4.30
N LEU A 77 -8.73 9.94 -3.28
CA LEU A 77 -8.50 11.23 -2.62
C LEU A 77 -7.90 12.26 -3.57
N TRP A 78 -6.96 11.87 -4.42
CA TRP A 78 -6.36 12.75 -5.42
C TRP A 78 -7.37 13.18 -6.50
N VAL A 79 -8.14 12.24 -7.05
CA VAL A 79 -9.21 12.53 -8.02
C VAL A 79 -10.26 13.47 -7.41
N ARG A 80 -10.70 13.20 -6.17
CA ARG A 80 -11.69 14.04 -5.49
C ARG A 80 -11.16 15.44 -5.20
N ALA A 81 -9.90 15.58 -4.80
CA ALA A 81 -9.26 16.88 -4.61
C ALA A 81 -9.08 17.64 -5.94
N ASN A 82 -8.84 16.93 -7.04
CA ASN A 82 -8.71 17.52 -8.37
C ASN A 82 -10.07 18.00 -8.94
N TYR A 83 -11.16 17.26 -8.69
CA TYR A 83 -12.51 17.66 -9.10
C TYR A 83 -13.01 18.94 -8.40
N SER A 84 -12.61 19.19 -7.15
CA SER A 84 -12.95 20.42 -6.41
C SER A 84 -12.26 21.70 -6.93
N ARG A 85 -11.29 21.61 -7.83
CA ARG A 85 -10.64 22.79 -8.47
C ARG A 85 -11.24 23.18 -9.82
N ALA A 86 -12.14 22.36 -10.38
CA ALA A 86 -12.67 22.55 -11.73
C ALA A 86 -14.12 23.10 -11.76
N GLY A 87 -14.70 23.44 -10.61
CA GLY A 87 -15.98 24.14 -10.47
C GLY A 87 -15.81 25.40 -9.65
#